data_AF-A0A7M7HGN8-F1
#
_entry.id   AF-A0A7M7HGN8-F1
#
_cell.length_a   1.000
_cell.length_b   1.000
_cell.length_c   1.000
_cell.angle_alpha   90.00
_cell.angle_beta   90.00
_cell.angle_gamma   90.00
#
_symmetry.space_group_name_H-M   'P 1'
#
loop_
_entity.id
_entity.type
_entity.pdbx_description
1 polymer ?
#
loop_
_entity_poly.entity_id
_entity_poly.type
_entity_poly.pdbx_seq_one_letter_code
_entity_poly.pdbx_strand_id
1 'polypeptide(L)'
;MTAHKVITSLKEIFSRNGTPDMIVSDNARQFDCSEFREFVQKWEITHHTSSPHYAQSNGQAERCIQTVKTLMKRANMSKNDPMYALLEYRNTPIDGLRGFAPSQILNGRLLRSRIPVSTSLLRPQAIPPLQDDLAERQRRQLTNYNARAQIKPLPSLSTNQDVVFRAKPGTWRQ
;
A
#
# COMPACT_ATOMS: atom_id res chain seq x y z
N MET A 1 0.41 17.41 11.79
CA MET A 1 1.19 16.24 12.24
C MET A 1 2.66 16.60 12.06
N THR A 2 3.52 16.40 13.06
CA THR A 2 4.97 16.75 12.99
C THR A 2 5.81 15.52 12.69
N ALA A 3 7.01 15.70 12.15
CA ALA A 3 7.95 14.61 11.87
C ALA A 3 8.22 13.77 13.14
N HIS A 4 8.52 14.41 14.26
CA HIS A 4 8.60 13.77 15.57
C HIS A 4 7.45 12.79 15.89
N LYS A 5 6.19 13.22 15.72
CA LYS A 5 5.02 12.36 15.99
C LYS A 5 4.96 11.17 15.04
N VAL A 6 5.32 11.37 13.76
CA VAL A 6 5.38 10.28 12.78
C VAL A 6 6.45 9.27 13.18
N ILE A 7 7.64 9.73 13.52
CA ILE A 7 8.76 8.88 13.95
C ILE A 7 8.38 8.06 15.17
N THR A 8 7.74 8.66 16.18
CA THR A 8 7.28 7.93 17.37
C THR A 8 6.26 6.85 17.00
N SER A 9 5.28 7.16 16.16
CA SER A 9 4.31 6.17 15.68
C SER A 9 4.97 5.04 14.87
N LEU A 10 5.97 5.36 14.04
CA LEU A 10 6.72 4.34 13.28
C LEU A 10 7.52 3.43 14.21
N LYS A 11 8.20 3.98 15.22
CA LYS A 11 8.94 3.18 16.21
C LYS A 11 8.04 2.19 16.95
N GLU A 12 6.80 2.57 17.26
CA GLU A 12 5.82 1.66 17.87
C GLU A 12 5.36 0.54 16.93
N ILE A 13 5.35 0.78 15.61
CA ILE A 13 5.04 -0.25 14.62
C ILE A 13 6.24 -1.19 14.46
N PHE A 14 7.44 -0.62 14.38
CA PHE A 14 8.68 -1.38 14.19
C PHE A 14 9.02 -2.24 15.40
N SER A 15 8.75 -1.77 16.62
CA SER A 15 8.94 -2.58 17.83
C SER A 15 8.07 -3.83 17.88
N ARG A 16 6.95 -3.85 17.14
CA ARG A 16 6.01 -4.99 17.08
C ARG A 16 6.28 -5.92 15.90
N ASN A 17 6.71 -5.39 14.76
CA ASN A 17 6.77 -6.14 13.49
C ASN A 17 8.20 -6.29 12.93
N GLY A 18 9.19 -5.63 13.54
CA GLY A 18 10.52 -5.48 12.99
C GLY A 18 10.68 -4.19 12.19
N THR A 19 11.95 -3.79 12.00
CA THR A 19 12.34 -2.65 11.19
C THR A 19 12.30 -3.03 9.71
N PRO A 20 11.64 -2.24 8.85
CA PRO A 20 11.60 -2.54 7.42
C PRO A 20 12.90 -2.15 6.73
N ASP A 21 13.27 -2.86 5.67
CA ASP A 21 14.42 -2.51 4.83
C ASP A 21 14.23 -1.17 4.09
N MET A 22 12.97 -0.83 3.78
CA MET A 22 12.61 0.31 2.96
C MET A 22 11.30 0.98 3.38
N ILE A 23 11.29 2.32 3.34
CA ILE A 23 10.09 3.14 3.44
C ILE A 23 9.92 3.93 2.15
N VAL A 24 8.70 3.90 1.61
CA VAL A 24 8.31 4.74 0.47
C VAL A 24 7.27 5.76 0.95
N SER A 25 7.53 7.05 0.76
CA SER A 25 6.62 8.14 1.15
C SER A 25 6.50 9.20 0.07
N ASP A 26 5.51 10.09 0.20
CA ASP A 26 5.46 11.32 -0.57
C ASP A 26 6.52 12.35 -0.08
N ASN A 27 6.62 13.47 -0.81
CA ASN A 27 7.48 14.61 -0.44
C ASN A 27 6.80 15.54 0.60
N ALA A 28 5.93 15.01 1.46
CA ALA A 28 5.34 15.85 2.50
C ALA A 28 6.40 16.26 3.54
N ARG A 29 6.26 17.46 4.10
CA ARG A 29 7.26 18.09 4.99
C ARG A 29 7.68 17.22 6.18
N GLN A 30 6.79 16.36 6.68
CA GLN A 30 7.12 15.45 7.78
C GLN A 30 8.06 14.31 7.39
N PHE A 31 8.15 13.97 6.11
CA PHE A 31 9.05 12.93 5.58
C PHE A 31 10.28 13.55 4.90
N ASP A 32 10.16 14.78 4.38
CA ASP A 32 11.29 15.55 3.83
C ASP A 32 11.80 16.59 4.84
N CYS A 33 12.36 16.12 5.95
CA CYS A 33 13.02 16.97 6.94
C CYS A 33 14.27 16.28 7.50
N SER A 34 15.17 17.06 8.10
CA SER A 34 16.41 16.53 8.70
C SER A 34 16.13 15.49 9.78
N GLU A 35 15.15 15.74 10.66
CA GLU A 35 14.78 14.82 11.74
C GLU A 35 14.39 13.43 11.20
N PHE A 36 13.61 13.39 10.11
CA PHE A 36 13.20 12.13 9.49
C PHE A 36 14.37 11.44 8.79
N ARG A 37 15.23 12.20 8.12
CA ARG A 37 16.43 11.69 7.43
C ARG A 37 17.41 11.06 8.40
N GLU A 38 17.67 11.71 9.53
CA GLU A 38 18.51 11.19 10.61
C GLU A 38 17.91 9.91 11.23
N PHE A 39 16.58 9.88 11.39
CA PHE A 39 15.88 8.70 11.88
C PHE A 39 16.06 7.48 10.97
N VAL A 40 15.78 7.62 9.67
CA VAL A 40 15.91 6.49 8.72
C VAL A 40 17.35 6.04 8.58
N GLN A 41 18.32 6.96 8.60
CA GLN A 41 19.74 6.63 8.58
C GLN A 41 20.16 5.85 9.83
N LYS A 42 19.73 6.30 11.03
CA LYS A 42 20.04 5.63 12.30
C LYS A 42 19.45 4.23 12.40
N TRP A 43 18.30 4.00 11.77
CA TRP A 43 17.63 2.71 11.77
C TRP A 43 17.99 1.86 10.54
N GLU A 44 18.95 2.30 9.71
CA GLU A 44 19.41 1.61 8.51
C GLU A 44 18.30 1.32 7.49
N ILE A 45 17.33 2.24 7.40
CA ILE A 45 16.16 2.15 6.53
C ILE A 45 16.44 2.92 5.24
N THR A 46 16.22 2.28 4.09
CA THR A 46 16.25 2.97 2.80
C THR A 46 14.99 3.80 2.62
N HIS A 47 15.10 5.13 2.55
CA HIS A 47 13.95 6.01 2.30
C HIS A 47 13.87 6.43 0.84
N HIS A 48 12.81 6.03 0.16
CA HIS A 48 12.48 6.49 -1.18
C HIS A 48 11.32 7.47 -1.13
N THR A 49 11.52 8.63 -1.75
CA THR A 49 10.43 9.59 -1.96
C THR A 49 9.82 9.39 -3.34
N SER A 50 8.49 9.27 -3.39
CA SER A 50 7.77 9.27 -4.65
C SER A 50 7.85 10.66 -5.27
N SER A 51 8.35 10.76 -6.51
CA SER A 51 8.18 11.96 -7.34
C SER A 51 6.68 12.32 -7.45
N PRO A 52 6.30 13.59 -7.66
CA PRO A 52 4.93 13.98 -8.00
C PRO A 52 4.32 13.17 -9.16
N HIS A 53 5.16 12.55 -9.99
CA HIS A 53 4.74 11.71 -11.12
C HIS A 53 4.51 10.23 -10.76
N TYR A 54 4.83 9.78 -9.54
CA TYR A 54 4.57 8.43 -9.03
C TYR A 54 3.22 8.35 -8.29
N ALA A 55 2.17 8.90 -8.92
CA ALA A 55 0.82 8.95 -8.35
C ALA A 55 0.25 7.55 -7.99
N GLN A 56 0.74 6.48 -8.61
CA GLN A 56 0.27 5.12 -8.35
C GLN A 56 0.64 4.61 -6.94
N SER A 57 1.86 4.91 -6.46
CA SER A 57 2.30 4.50 -5.11
C SER A 57 1.48 5.21 -4.04
N ASN A 58 1.30 6.52 -4.19
CA ASN A 58 0.48 7.30 -3.28
C ASN A 58 -1.01 6.93 -3.39
N GLY A 59 -1.50 6.61 -4.60
CA GLY A 59 -2.86 6.16 -4.81
C GLY A 59 -3.19 4.85 -4.06
N GLN A 60 -2.23 3.93 -3.93
CA GLN A 60 -2.42 2.73 -3.11
C GLN A 60 -2.53 3.07 -1.62
N ALA A 61 -1.64 3.94 -1.12
CA ALA A 61 -1.70 4.42 0.27
C ALA A 61 -3.01 5.18 0.56
N GLU A 62 -3.41 6.09 -0.33
CA GLU A 62 -4.68 6.83 -0.25
C GLU A 62 -5.89 5.90 -0.24
N ARG A 63 -5.88 4.87 -1.11
CA ARG A 63 -6.97 3.89 -1.15
C ARG A 63 -7.05 3.08 0.15
N CYS A 64 -5.90 2.68 0.69
CA CYS A 64 -5.83 2.00 1.99
C CYS A 64 -6.39 2.90 3.11
N ILE A 65 -5.97 4.17 3.15
CA ILE A 65 -6.47 5.17 4.11
C ILE A 65 -7.98 5.34 3.97
N GLN A 66 -8.52 5.38 2.75
CA GLN A 66 -9.95 5.48 2.50
C GLN A 66 -10.71 4.26 3.06
N THR A 67 -10.19 3.05 2.83
CA THR A 67 -10.75 1.81 3.40
C THR A 67 -10.78 1.85 4.92
N VAL A 68 -9.67 2.22 5.55
CA VAL A 68 -9.56 2.33 7.02
C VAL A 68 -10.50 3.38 7.58
N LYS A 69 -10.56 4.58 6.99
CA LYS A 69 -11.49 5.64 7.41
C LYS A 69 -12.94 5.20 7.31
N THR A 70 -13.30 4.50 6.22
CA THR A 70 -14.66 4.00 6.01
C THR A 70 -15.01 2.94 7.05
N LEU A 71 -14.09 2.04 7.35
CA LEU A 71 -14.24 1.02 8.38
C LEU A 71 -14.47 1.65 9.76
N MET A 72 -13.63 2.62 10.15
CA MET A 72 -13.77 3.34 11.42
C MET A 72 -15.09 4.10 11.51
N LYS A 73 -15.50 4.78 10.42
CA LYS A 73 -16.79 5.49 10.37
C LYS A 73 -17.95 4.54 10.59
N ARG A 74 -17.95 3.39 9.91
CA ARG A 74 -19.00 2.35 10.08
C ARG A 74 -19.00 1.77 11.49
N ALA A 75 -17.85 1.47 12.06
CA ALA A 75 -17.74 0.99 13.44
C ALA A 75 -18.36 2.00 14.42
N ASN A 76 -18.04 3.29 14.26
CA ASN A 76 -18.60 4.35 15.09
C ASN A 76 -20.13 4.49 14.94
N MET A 77 -20.64 4.42 13.69
CA MET A 77 -22.09 4.46 13.43
C MET A 77 -22.83 3.29 14.11
N SER A 78 -22.21 2.12 14.17
CA SER A 78 -22.74 0.93 14.85
C SER A 78 -22.42 0.87 16.34
N LYS A 79 -21.82 1.92 16.92
CA LYS A 79 -21.34 1.97 18.33
C LYS A 79 -20.39 0.82 18.71
N ASN A 80 -19.65 0.31 17.73
CA ASN A 80 -18.62 -0.71 17.92
C ASN A 80 -17.24 -0.06 18.08
N ASP A 81 -16.34 -0.74 18.77
CA ASP A 81 -14.94 -0.30 18.90
C ASP A 81 -14.24 -0.33 17.52
N PRO A 82 -13.73 0.82 17.03
CA PRO A 82 -12.98 0.89 15.77
C PRO A 82 -11.74 0.00 15.74
N MET A 83 -11.09 -0.24 16.89
CA MET A 83 -9.91 -1.11 16.96
C MET A 83 -10.29 -2.57 16.74
N TYR A 84 -11.47 -2.95 17.22
CA TYR A 84 -12.02 -4.27 16.96
C TYR A 84 -12.39 -4.45 15.49
N ALA A 85 -12.95 -3.43 14.84
CA ALA A 85 -13.21 -3.47 13.40
C ALA A 85 -11.92 -3.64 12.58
N LEU A 86 -10.83 -2.97 12.98
CA LEU A 86 -9.51 -3.17 12.36
C LEU A 86 -8.96 -4.58 12.58
N LEU A 87 -9.18 -5.18 13.76
CA LEU A 87 -8.81 -6.56 14.03
C LEU A 87 -9.50 -7.52 13.04
N GLU A 88 -10.80 -7.37 12.85
CA GLU A 88 -11.54 -8.22 11.90
C GLU A 88 -11.12 -7.96 10.45
N TYR A 89 -10.86 -6.71 10.07
CA TYR A 89 -10.31 -6.40 8.75
C TYR A 89 -8.99 -7.14 8.49
N ARG A 90 -8.11 -7.25 9.49
CA ARG A 90 -6.86 -8.02 9.39
C ARG A 90 -7.09 -9.53 9.29
N ASN A 91 -8.24 -10.03 9.71
CA ASN A 91 -8.63 -11.45 9.63
C ASN A 91 -9.45 -11.78 8.37
N THR A 92 -9.93 -10.79 7.64
CA THR A 92 -10.72 -11.00 6.41
C THR A 92 -9.82 -11.37 5.23
N PRO A 93 -10.09 -12.49 4.54
CA PRO A 93 -9.40 -12.88 3.31
C PRO A 93 -9.34 -11.77 2.26
N ILE A 94 -8.18 -11.62 1.62
CA ILE A 94 -8.01 -10.67 0.51
C ILE A 94 -8.34 -11.38 -0.81
N ASP A 95 -9.24 -10.78 -1.57
CA ASP A 95 -9.58 -11.27 -2.90
C ASP A 95 -8.36 -11.27 -3.84
N GLY A 96 -8.20 -12.37 -4.58
CA GLY A 96 -7.07 -12.61 -5.46
C GLY A 96 -5.76 -13.03 -4.78
N LEU A 97 -5.75 -13.32 -3.48
CA LEU A 97 -4.56 -13.85 -2.75
C LEU A 97 -4.85 -15.20 -2.09
N ARG A 98 -5.42 -16.14 -2.85
CA ARG A 98 -5.73 -17.53 -2.41
C ARG A 98 -6.52 -17.63 -1.10
N GLY A 99 -7.28 -16.60 -0.75
CA GLY A 99 -8.06 -16.55 0.49
C GLY A 99 -7.25 -16.24 1.75
N PHE A 100 -5.98 -15.82 1.63
CA PHE A 100 -5.19 -15.41 2.79
C PHE A 100 -5.60 -14.01 3.27
N ALA A 101 -5.73 -13.88 4.60
CA ALA A 101 -5.97 -12.60 5.27
C ALA A 101 -4.68 -11.81 5.48
N PRO A 102 -4.75 -10.47 5.69
CA PRO A 102 -3.57 -9.65 5.99
C PRO A 102 -2.74 -10.17 7.18
N SER A 103 -3.41 -10.65 8.24
CA SER A 103 -2.75 -11.23 9.41
C SER A 103 -2.01 -12.53 9.09
N GLN A 104 -2.54 -13.35 8.20
CA GLN A 104 -1.87 -14.57 7.77
C GLN A 104 -0.64 -14.26 6.93
N ILE A 105 -0.74 -13.32 6.00
CA ILE A 105 0.40 -12.92 5.17
C ILE A 105 1.53 -12.33 6.03
N LEU A 106 1.18 -11.53 7.04
CA LEU A 106 2.18 -10.87 7.90
C LEU A 106 2.73 -11.77 9.01
N ASN A 107 1.88 -12.55 9.68
CA ASN A 107 2.21 -13.30 10.91
C ASN A 107 2.11 -14.82 10.76
N GLY A 108 1.78 -15.32 9.57
CA GLY A 108 1.51 -16.74 9.32
C GLY A 108 0.22 -17.27 9.95
N ARG A 109 -0.62 -16.43 10.57
CA ARG A 109 -1.79 -16.86 11.35
C ARG A 109 -2.91 -15.84 11.37
N LEU A 110 -4.12 -16.31 11.68
CA LEU A 110 -5.22 -15.44 12.08
C LEU A 110 -5.02 -14.95 13.52
N LEU A 111 -5.58 -13.79 13.81
CA LEU A 111 -5.63 -13.21 15.15
C LEU A 111 -6.91 -13.66 15.85
N ARG A 112 -6.85 -13.91 17.16
CA ARG A 112 -8.03 -14.30 17.93
C ARG A 112 -9.03 -13.15 17.98
N SER A 113 -10.23 -13.37 17.46
CA SER A 113 -11.37 -12.45 17.56
C SER A 113 -12.60 -13.16 18.16
N ARG A 114 -13.76 -12.50 18.17
CA ARG A 114 -15.05 -13.07 18.62
C ARG A 114 -15.62 -14.04 17.59
N ILE A 115 -15.17 -13.98 16.34
CA ILE A 115 -15.56 -14.96 15.33
C ILE A 115 -14.77 -16.25 15.62
N PRO A 116 -15.47 -17.36 15.92
CA PRO A 116 -14.80 -18.62 16.19
C PRO A 116 -14.08 -19.11 14.93
N VAL A 117 -12.82 -19.50 15.09
CA VAL A 117 -12.00 -20.09 14.04
C VAL A 117 -11.26 -21.31 14.59
N SER A 118 -10.85 -22.22 13.70
CA SER A 118 -10.07 -23.39 14.10
C SER A 118 -8.79 -22.97 14.83
N THR A 119 -8.44 -23.69 15.90
CA THR A 119 -7.21 -23.49 16.67
C THR A 119 -5.95 -23.65 15.80
N SER A 120 -6.02 -24.45 14.74
CA SER A 120 -4.92 -24.61 13.77
C SER A 120 -4.59 -23.30 13.05
N LEU A 121 -5.58 -22.45 12.77
CA LEU A 121 -5.40 -21.17 12.07
C LEU A 121 -4.85 -20.06 12.98
N LEU A 122 -4.92 -20.25 14.29
CA LEU A 122 -4.35 -19.32 15.28
C LEU A 122 -2.86 -19.56 15.53
N ARG A 123 -2.29 -20.63 14.97
CA ARG A 123 -0.87 -20.95 15.05
C ARG A 123 -0.17 -20.46 13.77
N PRO A 124 1.08 -19.95 13.86
CA PRO A 124 1.86 -19.60 12.68
C PRO A 124 1.98 -20.79 11.72
N GLN A 125 1.75 -20.53 10.44
CA GLN A 125 1.89 -21.46 9.33
C GLN A 125 2.74 -20.80 8.24
N ALA A 126 3.47 -21.62 7.48
CA ALA A 126 4.19 -21.14 6.32
C ALA A 126 3.20 -20.67 5.25
N ILE A 127 3.34 -19.41 4.80
CA ILE A 127 2.57 -18.87 3.69
C ILE A 127 3.36 -19.16 2.41
N PRO A 128 2.74 -19.79 1.39
CA PRO A 128 3.40 -20.02 0.12
C PRO A 128 3.74 -18.67 -0.55
N PRO A 129 4.74 -18.62 -1.43
CA PRO A 129 5.05 -17.42 -2.20
C PRO A 129 3.81 -16.93 -2.97
N LEU A 130 3.48 -15.64 -2.85
CA LEU A 130 2.29 -15.00 -3.43
C LEU A 130 2.63 -14.02 -4.58
N GLN A 131 3.87 -14.04 -5.07
CA GLN A 131 4.33 -13.10 -6.10
C GLN A 131 3.49 -13.22 -7.38
N ASP A 132 3.17 -14.45 -7.79
CA ASP A 132 2.36 -14.71 -8.98
C ASP A 132 0.92 -14.22 -8.80
N ASP A 133 0.33 -14.44 -7.63
CA ASP A 133 -1.01 -13.97 -7.30
C ASP A 133 -1.07 -12.43 -7.27
N LEU A 134 -0.03 -11.79 -6.70
CA LEU A 134 0.11 -10.34 -6.68
C LEU A 134 0.27 -9.78 -8.10
N ALA A 135 1.11 -10.40 -8.94
CA ALA A 135 1.32 -10.00 -10.32
C ALA A 135 0.03 -10.13 -11.15
N GLU A 136 -0.68 -11.24 -11.00
CA GLU A 136 -1.97 -11.46 -11.66
C GLU A 136 -3.01 -10.44 -11.20
N ARG A 137 -3.06 -10.14 -9.90
CA ARG A 137 -3.96 -9.12 -9.35
C ARG A 137 -3.63 -7.72 -9.88
N GLN A 138 -2.34 -7.38 -9.97
CA GLN A 138 -1.90 -6.11 -10.58
C GLN A 138 -2.26 -6.05 -12.06
N ARG A 139 -2.08 -7.15 -12.80
CA ARG A 139 -2.47 -7.25 -14.23
C ARG A 139 -3.98 -7.03 -14.41
N ARG A 140 -4.82 -7.68 -13.59
CA ARG A 140 -6.28 -7.47 -13.61
C ARG A 140 -6.67 -6.03 -13.27
N GLN A 141 -5.98 -5.40 -12.30
CA GLN A 141 -6.23 -4.00 -11.98
C GLN A 141 -5.87 -3.09 -13.15
N LEU A 142 -4.75 -3.35 -13.82
CA LEU A 142 -4.32 -2.60 -15.00
C LEU A 142 -5.29 -2.77 -16.16
N THR A 143 -5.73 -4.00 -16.47
CA THR A 143 -6.71 -4.23 -17.56
C THR A 143 -8.02 -3.52 -17.29
N ASN A 144 -8.52 -3.58 -16.05
CA ASN A 144 -9.75 -2.90 -15.65
C ASN A 144 -9.62 -1.38 -15.70
N TYR A 145 -8.46 -0.84 -15.29
CA TYR A 145 -8.15 0.57 -15.40
C TYR A 145 -8.11 1.02 -16.85
N ASN A 146 -7.38 0.31 -17.72
CA ASN A 146 -7.25 0.64 -19.15
C ASN A 146 -8.60 0.61 -19.86
N ALA A 147 -9.43 -0.40 -19.56
CA ALA A 147 -10.79 -0.49 -20.11
C ALA A 147 -11.67 0.69 -19.67
N ARG A 148 -11.63 1.05 -18.38
CA ARG A 148 -12.40 2.20 -17.84
C ARG A 148 -11.90 3.54 -18.35
N ALA A 149 -10.59 3.71 -18.46
CA ALA A 149 -9.96 4.92 -18.96
C ALA A 149 -9.95 5.02 -20.49
N GLN A 150 -10.50 4.01 -21.19
CA GLN A 150 -10.53 3.91 -22.65
C GLN A 150 -9.15 4.11 -23.29
N ILE A 151 -8.11 3.61 -22.63
CA ILE A 151 -6.73 3.74 -23.11
C ILE A 151 -6.59 2.86 -24.34
N LYS A 152 -6.46 3.50 -25.51
CA LYS A 152 -6.14 2.82 -26.76
C LYS A 152 -4.64 2.53 -26.78
N PRO A 153 -4.20 1.31 -27.15
CA PRO A 153 -2.78 1.03 -27.32
C PRO A 153 -2.23 1.98 -28.39
N LEU A 154 -1.12 2.65 -28.07
CA LEU A 154 -0.43 3.50 -29.02
C LEU A 154 0.08 2.64 -30.19
N PRO A 155 -0.08 3.08 -31.44
CA PRO A 155 0.51 2.37 -32.58
C PRO A 155 2.03 2.29 -32.41
N SER A 156 2.61 1.16 -32.79
CA SER A 156 4.05 0.96 -32.77
C SER A 156 4.75 1.98 -33.66
N LEU A 157 5.76 2.66 -33.12
CA LEU A 157 6.55 3.63 -33.88
C LEU A 157 7.52 2.91 -34.82
N SER A 158 7.60 3.37 -36.07
CA SER A 158 8.60 2.91 -37.04
C SER A 158 9.84 3.82 -37.01
N THR A 159 11.01 3.27 -37.33
CA THR A 159 12.23 4.08 -37.50
C THR A 159 12.01 5.10 -38.63
N ASN A 160 12.36 6.37 -38.43
CA ASN A 160 12.06 7.52 -39.30
C ASN A 160 10.58 7.96 -39.37
N GLN A 161 9.76 7.58 -38.40
CA GLN A 161 8.43 8.15 -38.26
C GLN A 161 8.50 9.53 -37.60
N ASP A 162 7.94 10.55 -38.25
CA ASP A 162 7.77 11.87 -37.64
C ASP A 162 6.82 11.77 -36.44
N VAL A 163 7.33 12.14 -35.26
CA VAL A 163 6.60 12.07 -34.00
C VAL A 163 6.59 13.42 -33.31
N VAL A 164 5.38 13.92 -33.04
CA VAL A 164 5.21 15.11 -32.21
C VAL A 164 5.29 14.69 -30.75
N PHE A 165 6.30 15.17 -30.02
CA PHE A 165 6.44 14.88 -28.60
C PHE A 165 6.31 16.15 -27.76
N ARG A 166 5.77 15.99 -26.55
CA ARG A 166 5.50 17.10 -25.64
C ARG A 166 6.64 17.29 -24.66
N ALA A 167 7.55 18.23 -24.96
CA ALA A 167 8.70 18.53 -24.09
C ALA A 167 8.35 19.30 -22.81
N LYS A 168 7.28 20.13 -22.82
CA LYS A 168 6.78 20.89 -21.65
C LYS A 168 5.25 21.05 -21.69
N PRO A 169 4.55 21.26 -20.55
CA PRO A 169 3.11 21.54 -20.56
C PRO A 169 2.83 22.82 -21.36
N GLY A 170 2.01 22.74 -22.42
CA GLY A 170 1.53 23.90 -23.19
C GLY A 170 2.27 24.22 -24.49
N THR A 171 3.32 23.48 -24.87
CA THR A 171 3.98 23.67 -26.19
C THR A 171 4.20 22.33 -26.89
N TRP A 172 3.57 22.17 -28.05
CA TRP A 172 3.79 21.04 -28.96
C TRP A 172 4.87 21.42 -29.97
N ARG A 173 5.84 20.53 -30.23
CA ARG A 173 6.83 20.70 -31.30
C ARG A 173 6.79 19.46 -32.20
N GLN A 174 6.76 19.71 -33.51
CA GLN A 174 6.96 18.71 -34.55
C GLN A 174 8.42 18.28 -34.58
#